data_AF-A0A661DCS9-F1
#
_entry.id   AF-A0A661DCS9-F1
#
_cell.length_a   1.000
_cell.length_b   1.000
_cell.length_c   1.000
_cell.angle_alpha   90.00
_cell.angle_beta   90.00
_cell.angle_gamma   90.00
#
_symmetry.space_group_name_H-M   'P 1'
#
loop_
_entity.id
_entity.type
_entity.pdbx_description
1 polymer ?
#
loop_
_entity_poly.entity_id
_entity_poly.type
_entity_poly.pdbx_seq_one_letter_code
_entity_poly.pdbx_strand_id
1 'polypeptide(L)'
;IIVRIYPFASSVELLSSHDDVIITPSTVPLYEELSETIEIVDGVGSTAQAVYDIISTDYQDDDMGNISHKGTSITTEINGTTLLNITYTTQFHELLLTAQDAEKIQVYLED
;
A
#
# COMPACT_ATOMS: atom_id res chain seq x y z
N ILE A 1 -16.37 5.13 -11.45
CA ILE A 1 -15.90 4.77 -10.10
C ILE A 1 -14.39 4.71 -10.14
N ILE A 2 -13.70 5.33 -9.17
CA ILE A 2 -12.25 5.21 -9.06
C ILE A 2 -11.97 4.06 -8.10
N VAL A 3 -11.09 3.14 -8.51
CA VAL A 3 -10.65 2.00 -7.71
C VAL A 3 -9.14 2.07 -7.58
N ARG A 4 -8.64 1.88 -6.36
CA ARG A 4 -7.21 1.78 -6.07
C ARG A 4 -6.89 0.34 -5.69
N ILE A 5 -5.85 -0.23 -6.29
CA ILE A 5 -5.43 -1.61 -6.05
C ILE A 5 -4.01 -1.60 -5.47
N TYR A 6 -3.87 -2.29 -4.35
CA TYR A 6 -2.62 -2.51 -3.63
C TYR A 6 -2.39 -4.02 -3.44
N PRO A 7 -1.13 -4.47 -3.29
CA PRO A 7 0.08 -3.71 -3.56
C PRO A 7 0.26 -3.47 -5.07
N PHE A 8 1.12 -2.53 -5.44
CA PHE A 8 1.50 -2.38 -6.84
C PHE A 8 2.22 -3.64 -7.36
N ALA A 9 1.66 -4.25 -8.41
CA ALA A 9 2.29 -5.35 -9.16
C ALA A 9 2.80 -4.90 -10.53
N SER A 10 3.87 -5.51 -11.03
CA SER A 10 4.43 -5.20 -12.36
C SER A 10 3.49 -5.52 -13.53
N SER A 11 2.49 -6.37 -13.30
CA SER A 11 1.45 -6.72 -14.26
C SER A 11 0.16 -7.00 -13.50
N VAL A 12 -0.97 -6.50 -14.03
CA VAL A 12 -2.30 -6.79 -13.52
C VAL A 12 -3.17 -7.20 -14.70
N GLU A 13 -3.89 -8.30 -14.57
CA GLU A 13 -4.91 -8.70 -15.53
C GLU A 13 -6.27 -8.19 -15.06
N LEU A 14 -7.00 -7.52 -15.94
CA LEU A 14 -8.30 -6.92 -15.64
C LEU A 14 -9.36 -7.59 -16.50
N LEU A 15 -10.33 -8.22 -15.83
CA LEU A 15 -11.41 -8.96 -16.47
C LEU A 15 -12.75 -8.30 -16.14
N SER A 16 -13.66 -8.28 -17.11
CA SER A 16 -15.06 -7.90 -16.91
C SER A 16 -15.97 -9.06 -17.27
N SER A 17 -17.06 -9.21 -16.52
CA SER A 17 -18.13 -10.17 -16.83
C SER A 17 -19.20 -9.62 -17.77
N HIS A 18 -19.09 -8.34 -18.15
CA HIS A 18 -20.05 -7.67 -19.03
C HIS A 18 -19.36 -6.69 -20.00
N ASP A 19 -19.84 -6.67 -21.25
CA ASP A 19 -19.20 -5.93 -22.36
C ASP A 19 -19.37 -4.40 -22.30
N ASP A 20 -20.33 -3.91 -21.50
CA ASP A 20 -20.60 -2.47 -21.32
C ASP A 20 -19.72 -1.79 -20.26
N VAL A 21 -18.92 -2.59 -19.52
CA VAL A 21 -17.98 -2.09 -18.52
C VAL A 21 -16.66 -1.77 -19.20
N ILE A 22 -16.27 -0.50 -19.16
CA ILE A 22 -14.98 -0.03 -19.63
C ILE A 22 -14.07 0.16 -18.41
N ILE A 23 -12.93 -0.53 -18.44
CA ILE A 23 -11.88 -0.44 -17.43
C ILE A 23 -10.73 0.36 -18.03
N THR A 24 -10.44 1.53 -17.46
CA THR A 24 -9.33 2.39 -17.91
C THR A 24 -8.27 2.47 -16.82
N PRO A 25 -7.16 1.70 -16.93
CA PRO A 25 -6.07 1.76 -15.97
C PRO A 25 -5.21 3.01 -16.15
N SER A 26 -4.60 3.48 -15.06
CA SER A 26 -3.51 4.44 -15.13
C SER A 26 -2.34 3.83 -15.91
N THR A 27 -1.69 4.63 -16.74
CA THR A 27 -0.55 4.18 -17.57
C THR A 27 0.78 4.16 -16.80
N VAL A 28 0.79 4.73 -15.59
CA VAL A 28 1.95 4.82 -14.71
C VAL A 28 1.55 4.41 -13.28
N PRO A 29 2.51 3.92 -12.47
CA PRO A 29 2.30 3.75 -11.04
C PRO A 29 1.92 5.09 -10.42
N LEU A 30 0.91 5.09 -9.55
CA LEU A 30 0.60 6.24 -8.71
C LEU A 30 1.10 6.00 -7.29
N TYR A 31 1.26 7.12 -6.58
CA TYR A 31 1.87 7.15 -5.27
C TYR A 31 0.98 7.93 -4.32
N GLU A 32 0.94 7.49 -3.07
CA GLU A 32 0.36 8.27 -1.98
C GLU A 32 1.23 8.15 -0.73
N GLU A 33 1.14 9.16 0.12
CA GLU A 33 1.77 9.20 1.42
C GLU A 33 0.78 8.69 2.48
N LEU A 34 1.24 7.77 3.31
CA LEU A 34 0.50 7.26 4.45
C LEU A 34 1.32 7.50 5.72
N SER A 35 0.61 7.80 6.81
CA SER A 35 1.19 7.88 8.15
C SER A 35 0.51 6.86 9.05
N GLU A 36 1.29 6.04 9.72
CA GLU A 36 0.78 5.06 10.68
C GLU A 36 1.73 4.89 11.87
N THR A 37 1.19 4.39 12.98
CA THR A 37 1.97 3.97 14.15
C THR A 37 2.07 2.46 14.11
N ILE A 38 3.30 1.95 14.04
CA ILE A 38 3.57 0.51 14.07
C ILE A 38 4.22 0.12 15.40
N GLU A 39 3.89 -1.08 15.86
CA GLU A 39 4.59 -1.70 16.98
C GLU A 39 5.79 -2.47 16.45
N ILE A 40 6.97 -2.16 16.99
CA ILE A 40 8.19 -2.91 16.75
C ILE A 40 8.38 -3.88 17.91
N VAL A 41 8.50 -5.18 17.62
CA VAL A 41 8.76 -6.23 18.60
C VAL A 41 9.97 -7.03 18.14
N ASP A 42 10.96 -7.16 19.02
CA ASP A 42 12.26 -7.77 18.73
C ASP A 42 12.91 -7.22 17.45
N GLY A 43 12.76 -5.91 17.23
CA GLY A 43 13.30 -5.20 16.07
C GLY A 43 12.54 -5.39 14.76
N VAL A 44 11.32 -5.94 14.79
CA VAL A 44 10.49 -6.17 13.61
C VAL A 44 9.09 -5.59 13.79
N GLY A 45 8.58 -4.93 12.75
CA GLY A 45 7.19 -4.48 12.65
C GLY A 45 6.67 -4.59 11.22
N SER A 46 5.40 -4.23 11.02
CA SER A 46 4.78 -4.27 9.70
C SER A 46 3.80 -3.13 9.46
N THR A 47 3.76 -2.65 8.23
CA THR A 47 2.82 -1.66 7.71
C THR A 47 1.62 -2.32 7.04
N ALA A 48 0.51 -1.59 6.93
CA ALA A 48 -0.67 -2.07 6.21
C ALA A 48 -0.43 -2.17 4.69
N GLN A 49 0.35 -1.25 4.13
CA GLN A 49 0.70 -1.22 2.71
C GLN A 49 2.20 -1.37 2.50
N ALA A 50 2.59 -1.94 1.36
CA ALA A 50 4.01 -2.09 1.03
C ALA A 50 4.71 -0.73 0.99
N VAL A 51 5.82 -0.62 1.71
CA VAL A 51 6.66 0.57 1.78
C VAL A 51 7.50 0.64 0.53
N TYR A 52 7.28 1.67 -0.28
CA TYR A 52 8.16 1.98 -1.40
C TYR A 52 9.35 2.82 -0.92
N ASP A 53 9.07 3.90 -0.20
CA ASP A 53 10.09 4.79 0.36
C ASP A 53 9.65 5.37 1.71
N ILE A 54 10.60 5.61 2.60
CA ILE A 54 10.33 6.17 3.93
C ILE A 54 10.65 7.66 3.92
N ILE A 55 9.66 8.47 4.29
CA ILE A 55 9.78 9.94 4.29
C ILE A 55 10.27 10.42 5.65
N SER A 56 9.71 9.88 6.74
CA SER A 56 10.10 10.25 8.09
C SER A 56 9.76 9.18 9.11
N THR A 57 10.48 9.20 10.23
CA THR A 57 10.26 8.31 11.37
C THR A 57 10.48 9.00 12.70
N ASP A 58 9.71 8.56 13.70
CA ASP A 58 9.80 9.05 15.08
C ASP A 58 9.46 7.91 16.07
N TYR A 59 10.45 7.51 16.88
CA TYR A 59 10.26 6.53 17.95
C TYR A 59 9.58 7.20 19.15
N GLN A 60 8.59 6.53 19.74
CA GLN A 60 7.85 7.10 20.88
C GLN A 60 8.58 6.95 22.22
N ASP A 61 9.33 5.86 22.40
CA ASP A 61 9.99 5.55 23.68
C ASP A 61 11.51 5.46 23.52
N ASP A 62 12.00 4.40 22.88
CA ASP A 62 13.42 4.12 22.67
C ASP A 62 13.79 4.12 21.19
N ASP A 63 14.90 4.78 20.83
CA ASP A 63 15.51 4.72 19.50
C ASP A 63 16.16 3.35 19.27
N MET A 64 15.65 2.61 18.28
CA MET A 64 16.10 1.26 17.94
C MET A 64 17.17 1.24 16.82
N GLY A 65 17.72 2.41 16.50
CA GLY A 65 18.73 2.60 15.47
C GLY A 65 18.12 2.75 14.08
N ASN A 66 18.92 2.45 13.07
CA ASN A 66 18.51 2.61 11.68
C ASN A 66 17.36 1.66 11.33
N ILE A 67 16.43 2.17 10.53
CA ILE A 67 15.33 1.42 9.96
C ILE A 67 15.70 0.88 8.58
N SER A 68 15.12 -0.24 8.21
CA SER A 68 15.14 -0.79 6.85
C SER A 68 13.78 -1.37 6.52
N HIS A 69 13.41 -1.37 5.24
CA HIS A 69 12.12 -1.87 4.78
C HIS A 69 12.24 -2.85 3.64
N LYS A 70 11.30 -3.79 3.59
CA LYS A 70 11.11 -4.72 2.45
C LYS A 70 9.65 -5.12 2.35
N GLY A 71 8.96 -4.64 1.31
CA GLY A 71 7.53 -4.84 1.18
C GLY A 71 6.80 -4.19 2.35
N THR A 72 6.01 -4.94 3.11
CA THR A 72 5.32 -4.44 4.30
C THR A 72 6.16 -4.54 5.58
N SER A 73 7.34 -5.15 5.54
CA SER A 73 8.16 -5.35 6.73
C SER A 73 9.05 -4.15 7.02
N ILE A 74 9.06 -3.72 8.29
CA ILE A 74 10.01 -2.77 8.86
C ILE A 74 10.92 -3.53 9.82
N THR A 75 12.22 -3.31 9.72
CA THR A 75 13.22 -3.89 10.62
C THR A 75 14.15 -2.82 11.14
N THR A 76 14.54 -2.94 12.40
CA THR A 76 15.50 -2.04 13.06
C THR A 76 16.79 -2.78 13.38
N GLU A 77 17.89 -2.05 13.57
CA GLU A 77 19.20 -2.63 13.87
C GLU A 77 19.28 -3.25 15.28
N ILE A 78 18.59 -2.63 16.25
CA ILE A 78 18.57 -3.08 17.64
C ILE A 78 17.32 -3.92 17.89
N ASN A 79 17.48 -5.05 18.58
CA ASN A 79 16.35 -5.87 19.05
C ASN A 79 15.77 -5.25 20.33
N GLY A 80 14.46 -5.04 20.37
CA GLY A 80 13.74 -4.41 21.48
C GLY A 80 12.27 -4.19 21.15
N THR A 81 11.56 -3.42 21.97
CA THR A 81 10.14 -3.10 21.77
C THR A 81 9.91 -1.60 21.89
N THR A 82 9.22 -1.01 20.92
CA THR A 82 8.85 0.42 20.90
C THR A 82 7.68 0.64 19.94
N LEU A 83 7.03 1.80 20.02
CA LEU A 83 6.15 2.29 18.96
C LEU A 83 6.91 3.21 18.02
N LEU A 84 6.71 3.03 16.72
CA LEU A 84 7.31 3.83 15.67
C LEU A 84 6.22 4.52 14.85
N ASN A 85 6.23 5.85 14.86
CA ASN A 85 5.46 6.64 13.91
C ASN A 85 6.25 6.73 12.61
N ILE A 86 5.65 6.29 11.51
CA ILE A 86 6.27 6.31 10.20
C ILE A 86 5.37 7.03 9.21
N THR A 87 5.99 7.89 8.39
CA THR A 87 5.37 8.40 7.16
C THR A 87 6.12 7.81 5.98
N TYR A 88 5.40 7.18 5.07
CA TYR A 88 5.99 6.49 3.94
C TYR A 88 5.16 6.67 2.68
N THR A 89 5.82 6.51 1.53
CA THR A 89 5.15 6.46 0.23
C THR A 89 4.85 5.00 -0.11
N THR A 90 3.63 4.75 -0.60
CA THR A 90 3.25 3.46 -1.19
C THR A 90 2.85 3.63 -2.65
N GLN A 91 2.93 2.54 -3.41
CA GLN A 91 2.55 2.49 -4.82
C GLN A 91 1.23 1.76 -5.01
N PHE A 92 0.40 2.23 -5.94
CA PHE A 92 -0.85 1.59 -6.31
C PHE A 92 -1.19 1.74 -7.79
N HIS A 93 -2.11 0.88 -8.24
CA HIS A 93 -2.78 1.02 -9.53
C HIS A 93 -4.08 1.80 -9.32
N GLU A 94 -4.36 2.78 -10.18
CA GLU A 94 -5.65 3.45 -10.21
C GLU A 94 -6.42 3.08 -11.47
N LEU A 95 -7.67 2.67 -11.29
CA LEU A 95 -8.57 2.30 -12.37
C LEU A 95 -9.78 3.23 -12.37
N LEU A 96 -10.13 3.73 -13.55
CA LEU A 96 -11.43 4.33 -13.80
C LEU A 96 -12.37 3.28 -14.40
N LEU A 97 -13.43 2.96 -13.66
CA LEU A 97 -14.51 2.09 -14.13
C LEU A 97 -15.70 2.94 -14.59
N THR A 98 -16.17 2.70 -15.81
CA THR A 98 -17.41 3.26 -16.34
C THR A 98 -18.29 2.16 -16.90
N ALA A 99 -19.60 2.29 -16.72
CA ALA A 99 -20.60 1.39 -17.30
C ALA A 99 -21.80 2.25 -17.71
N GLN A 100 -22.30 2.06 -18.93
CA GLN A 100 -23.37 2.91 -19.46
C GLN A 100 -24.74 2.56 -18.88
N ASP A 101 -25.00 1.27 -18.65
CA ASP A 101 -26.33 0.79 -18.23
C ASP A 101 -26.30 0.02 -16.88
N ALA A 102 -25.17 0.00 -16.18
CA ALA A 102 -25.07 -0.70 -14.89
C ALA A 102 -25.57 0.16 -13.72
N GLU A 103 -26.58 -0.33 -13.00
CA GLU A 103 -27.04 0.28 -11.74
C GLU A 103 -26.03 0.07 -10.59
N LYS A 104 -25.22 -0.98 -10.66
CA LYS A 104 -24.21 -1.34 -9.66
C LYS A 104 -23.02 -2.00 -10.33
N ILE A 105 -21.82 -1.64 -9.89
CA ILE A 105 -20.56 -2.28 -10.29
C ILE A 105 -19.97 -2.95 -9.04
N GLN A 106 -19.64 -4.23 -9.16
CA GLN A 106 -18.95 -4.98 -8.10
C GLN A 106 -17.53 -5.31 -8.56
N VAL A 107 -16.57 -5.11 -7.67
CA VAL A 107 -15.14 -5.34 -7.94
C VAL A 107 -14.68 -6.52 -7.10
N TYR A 108 -13.95 -7.44 -7.75
CA TYR A 108 -13.31 -8.58 -7.11
C TYR A 108 -11.80 -8.45 -7.35
N LEU A 109 -11.01 -8.65 -6.31
CA LEU A 109 -9.55 -8.71 -6.37
C LEU A 109 -9.18 -10.15 -5.97
N GLU A 110 -8.40 -10.83 -6.81
CA GLU A 110 -7.82 -12.14 -6.48
C GLU A 110 -6.44 -11.92 -5.83
N ASP A 111 -6.19 -12.63 -4.73
CA ASP A 111 -4.91 -12.61 -3.98
C ASP A 111 -3.84 -13.50 -4.63
#